data_AF-C3NIL9-F1
#
_entry.id   AF-C3NIL9-F1
#
_cell.length_a   1.000
_cell.length_b   1.000
_cell.length_c   1.000
_cell.angle_alpha   90.00
_cell.angle_beta   90.00
_cell.angle_gamma   90.00
#
_symmetry.space_group_name_H-M   'P 1'
#
loop_
_entity.id
_entity.type
_entity.pdbx_description
1 polymer ?
#
loop_
_entity_poly.entity_id
_entity_poly.type
_entity_poly.pdbx_seq_one_letter_code
_entity_poly.pdbx_strand_id
1 'polypeptide(L)'
;MDGKSLLQGNIISLIASLIILYGLILLLENGIYFALSKVFLILMTFVWILAVPSYLNYRRSGLKKQWILNYFAILAIIITFIGMIIAYTGNFLGVEIIVLGYIFEPIAGISIYLTTLGFSKTYSSLFFWGAVVFTIGLPLYLSSLGIVAIIGDIVKMIGIVGLMMIARKTYLAKPS
;
A
#
# COMPACT_ATOMS: atom_id res chain seq x y z
N MET A 1 -9.41 -18.08 10.11
CA MET A 1 -8.49 -17.03 9.62
C MET A 1 -7.11 -17.65 9.53
N ASP A 2 -6.47 -17.58 8.36
CA ASP A 2 -5.11 -18.08 8.18
C ASP A 2 -4.10 -16.96 8.53
N GLY A 3 -3.49 -17.09 9.71
CA GLY A 3 -2.52 -16.14 10.22
C GLY A 3 -1.18 -16.16 9.46
N LYS A 4 -0.82 -17.27 8.79
CA LYS A 4 0.40 -17.37 7.99
C LYS A 4 0.25 -16.55 6.71
N SER A 5 -0.88 -16.69 6.01
CA SER A 5 -1.18 -15.86 4.84
C SER A 5 -1.31 -14.38 5.21
N LEU A 6 -1.92 -14.04 6.36
CA LEU A 6 -1.98 -12.65 6.84
C LEU A 6 -0.57 -12.07 7.06
N LEU A 7 0.32 -12.82 7.71
CA LEU A 7 1.69 -12.40 7.93
C LEU A 7 2.46 -12.22 6.61
N GLN A 8 2.30 -13.14 5.66
CA GLN A 8 2.91 -13.03 4.34
C GLN A 8 2.41 -11.80 3.57
N GLY A 9 1.11 -11.51 3.61
CA GLY A 9 0.53 -10.28 3.03
C GLY A 9 1.14 -9.02 3.65
N ASN A 10 1.29 -8.98 4.98
CA ASN A 10 1.92 -7.87 5.69
C ASN A 10 3.41 -7.71 5.32
N ILE A 11 4.17 -8.81 5.20
CA ILE A 11 5.59 -8.77 4.79
C ILE A 11 5.72 -8.15 3.39
N ILE A 12 4.93 -8.62 2.43
CA ILE A 12 4.97 -8.12 1.06
C ILE A 12 4.57 -6.63 1.04
N SER A 13 3.55 -6.25 1.83
CA SER A 13 3.12 -4.85 1.95
C SER A 13 4.20 -3.96 2.57
N LEU A 14 4.98 -4.47 3.54
CA LEU A 14 6.10 -3.73 4.13
C LEU A 14 7.21 -3.51 3.10
N ILE A 15 7.56 -4.53 2.31
CA ILE A 15 8.55 -4.41 1.24
C ILE A 15 8.09 -3.39 0.20
N ALA A 16 6.82 -3.45 -0.22
CA ALA A 16 6.26 -2.47 -1.13
C ALA A 16 6.32 -1.04 -0.54
N SER A 17 6.00 -0.88 0.75
CA SER A 17 6.06 0.43 1.43
C SER A 17 7.49 0.97 1.49
N LEU A 18 8.52 0.14 1.71
CA LEU A 18 9.92 0.57 1.65
C LEU A 18 10.32 1.12 0.27
N ILE A 19 9.85 0.46 -0.79
CA ILE A 19 10.11 0.90 -2.17
C ILE A 19 9.34 2.20 -2.46
N ILE A 20 8.09 2.31 -2.01
CA ILE A 20 7.28 3.52 -2.12
C ILE A 20 7.97 4.67 -1.39
N LEU A 21 8.38 4.49 -0.13
CA LEU A 21 9.07 5.51 0.66
C LEU A 21 10.30 6.05 -0.06
N TYR A 22 11.13 5.16 -0.60
CA TYR A 22 12.31 5.56 -1.38
C TYR A 22 11.91 6.35 -2.62
N GLY A 23 10.90 5.89 -3.37
CA GLY A 23 10.37 6.61 -4.53
C GLY A 23 9.82 8.00 -4.17
N LEU A 24 9.11 8.12 -3.06
CA LEU A 24 8.54 9.39 -2.56
C LEU A 24 9.63 10.40 -2.19
N ILE A 25 10.72 9.95 -1.55
CA ILE A 25 11.87 10.81 -1.22
C ILE A 25 12.51 11.32 -2.51
N LEU A 26 12.78 10.44 -3.48
CA LEU A 26 13.33 10.84 -4.77
C LEU A 26 12.40 11.84 -5.50
N LEU A 27 11.09 11.62 -5.45
CA LEU A 27 10.10 12.52 -6.04
C LEU A 27 10.09 13.88 -5.35
N LEU A 28 10.33 13.93 -4.04
CA LEU A 28 10.38 15.18 -3.28
C LEU A 28 11.63 15.99 -3.64
N GLU A 29 12.77 15.32 -3.80
CA GLU A 29 14.06 15.95 -4.14
C GLU A 29 14.13 16.41 -5.60
N ASN A 30 13.56 15.62 -6.53
CA ASN A 30 13.68 15.86 -7.98
C ASN A 30 12.45 16.53 -8.62
N GLY A 31 11.39 16.75 -7.83
CA GLY A 31 10.14 17.37 -8.27
C GLY A 31 9.20 16.42 -9.02
N ILE A 32 7.95 16.87 -9.24
CA ILE A 32 6.85 16.00 -9.67
C ILE A 32 7.05 15.35 -11.05
N TYR A 33 7.75 16.01 -11.98
CA TYR A 33 8.06 15.45 -13.29
C TYR A 33 9.01 14.25 -13.22
N PHE A 34 9.72 14.06 -12.11
CA PHE A 34 10.52 12.86 -11.87
C PHE A 34 9.66 11.58 -11.84
N ALA A 35 8.35 11.68 -11.60
CA ALA A 35 7.42 10.55 -11.66
C ALA A 35 7.39 9.85 -13.05
N LEU A 36 7.79 10.56 -14.12
CA LEU A 36 7.90 10.02 -15.47
C LEU A 36 9.31 9.50 -15.81
N SER A 37 10.25 9.61 -14.89
CA SER A 37 11.61 9.12 -15.10
C SER A 37 11.63 7.59 -15.14
N LYS A 38 12.58 7.02 -15.92
CA LYS A 38 12.78 5.56 -15.98
C LYS A 38 13.00 4.96 -14.60
N VAL A 39 13.76 5.65 -13.73
CA VAL A 39 14.05 5.19 -12.37
C VAL A 39 12.75 5.05 -11.56
N PHE A 40 11.92 6.11 -11.55
CA PHE A 40 10.67 6.08 -10.80
C PHE A 40 9.68 5.04 -11.35
N LEU A 41 9.53 4.94 -12.67
CA LEU A 41 8.64 3.97 -13.31
C LEU A 41 9.07 2.51 -13.03
N ILE A 42 10.38 2.24 -12.96
CA ILE A 42 10.89 0.92 -12.56
C ILE A 42 10.51 0.61 -11.10
N LEU A 43 10.68 1.57 -10.18
CA LEU A 43 10.26 1.40 -8.78
C LEU A 43 8.77 1.11 -8.69
N MET A 44 7.94 1.88 -9.38
CA MET A 44 6.49 1.70 -9.43
C MET A 44 6.09 0.35 -10.02
N THR A 45 6.83 -0.13 -11.02
CA THR A 45 6.60 -1.46 -11.59
C THR A 45 6.84 -2.56 -10.56
N PHE A 46 7.92 -2.48 -9.76
CA PHE A 46 8.15 -3.43 -8.67
C PHE A 46 7.05 -3.38 -7.62
N VAL A 47 6.61 -2.18 -7.22
CA VAL A 47 5.49 -2.00 -6.28
C VAL A 47 4.22 -2.65 -6.83
N TRP A 48 3.90 -2.41 -8.10
CA TRP A 48 2.74 -2.99 -8.75
C TRP A 48 2.81 -4.52 -8.83
N ILE A 49 3.97 -5.09 -9.16
CA ILE A 49 4.20 -6.54 -9.15
C ILE A 49 3.95 -7.12 -7.76
N LEU A 50 4.38 -6.43 -6.69
CA LEU A 50 4.18 -6.87 -5.30
C LEU A 50 2.72 -6.75 -4.82
N ALA A 51 1.91 -5.87 -5.43
CA ALA A 51 0.50 -5.72 -5.10
C ALA A 51 -0.28 -7.03 -5.33
N VAL A 52 0.05 -7.77 -6.39
CA VAL A 52 -0.62 -9.04 -6.74
C VAL A 52 -0.42 -10.14 -5.68
N PRO A 53 0.80 -10.56 -5.33
CA PRO A 53 1.00 -11.58 -4.30
C PRO A 53 0.57 -11.09 -2.91
N SER A 54 0.64 -9.78 -2.63
CA SER A 54 0.08 -9.22 -1.39
C SER A 54 -1.43 -9.45 -1.31
N TYR A 55 -2.16 -9.07 -2.37
CA TYR A 55 -3.60 -9.30 -2.50
C TYR A 55 -3.97 -10.77 -2.35
N LEU A 56 -3.26 -11.67 -3.04
CA LEU A 56 -3.55 -13.11 -2.98
C LEU A 56 -3.39 -13.67 -1.56
N ASN A 57 -2.37 -13.23 -0.83
CA ASN A 57 -2.17 -13.62 0.57
C ASN A 57 -3.26 -13.07 1.49
N TYR A 58 -3.63 -11.80 1.36
CA TYR A 58 -4.74 -11.24 2.12
C TYR A 58 -6.07 -11.94 1.80
N ARG A 59 -6.33 -12.25 0.53
CA ARG A 59 -7.51 -13.00 0.12
C ARG A 59 -7.55 -14.40 0.75
N ARG A 60 -6.42 -15.10 0.83
CA ARG A 60 -6.34 -16.43 1.46
C ARG A 60 -6.49 -16.39 2.98
N SER A 61 -6.16 -15.26 3.62
CA SER A 61 -6.21 -15.13 5.08
C SER A 61 -7.62 -15.19 5.70
N GLY A 62 -8.67 -15.02 4.89
CA GLY A 62 -10.07 -15.04 5.37
C GLY A 62 -10.42 -13.80 6.20
N LEU A 63 -10.12 -12.61 5.66
CA LEU A 63 -10.38 -11.32 6.32
C LEU A 63 -11.88 -11.07 6.56
N LYS A 64 -12.20 -10.28 7.58
CA LYS A 64 -13.54 -9.71 7.75
C LYS A 64 -13.89 -8.82 6.57
N LYS A 65 -15.15 -8.92 6.11
CA LYS A 65 -15.68 -8.18 4.95
C LYS A 65 -14.80 -8.31 3.69
N GLN A 66 -14.27 -9.51 3.45
CA GLN A 66 -13.35 -9.80 2.34
C GLN A 66 -13.82 -9.34 0.94
N TRP A 67 -15.13 -9.21 0.72
CA TRP A 67 -15.68 -8.65 -0.51
C TRP A 67 -15.14 -7.24 -0.82
N ILE A 68 -14.86 -6.41 0.21
CA ILE A 68 -14.27 -5.08 0.04
C ILE A 68 -12.87 -5.21 -0.57
N LEU A 69 -12.01 -6.07 0.01
CA LEU A 69 -10.69 -6.36 -0.55
C LEU A 69 -10.81 -6.86 -1.99
N ASN A 70 -11.66 -7.87 -2.23
CA ASN A 70 -11.77 -8.52 -3.53
C ASN A 70 -12.20 -7.56 -4.66
N TYR A 71 -12.98 -6.52 -4.34
CA TYR A 71 -13.39 -5.54 -5.34
C TYR A 71 -12.36 -4.42 -5.48
N PHE A 72 -12.04 -3.75 -4.38
CA PHE A 72 -11.24 -2.53 -4.41
C PHE A 72 -9.75 -2.77 -4.63
N ALA A 73 -9.19 -3.89 -4.17
CA ALA A 73 -7.79 -4.22 -4.49
C ALA A 73 -7.61 -4.51 -5.98
N ILE A 74 -8.58 -5.20 -6.59
CA ILE A 74 -8.54 -5.48 -8.04
C ILE A 74 -8.66 -4.17 -8.83
N LEU A 75 -9.58 -3.28 -8.43
CA LEU A 75 -9.68 -1.95 -9.05
C LEU A 75 -8.38 -1.15 -8.94
N ALA A 76 -7.75 -1.11 -7.75
CA ALA A 76 -6.47 -0.45 -7.55
C ALA A 76 -5.40 -1.01 -8.51
N ILE A 77 -5.27 -2.34 -8.61
CA ILE A 77 -4.28 -3.01 -9.46
C ILE A 77 -4.52 -2.71 -10.95
N ILE A 78 -5.77 -2.77 -11.42
CA ILE A 78 -6.10 -2.53 -12.83
C ILE A 78 -5.86 -1.06 -13.20
N ILE A 79 -6.35 -0.13 -12.38
CA ILE A 79 -6.24 1.31 -12.66
C ILE A 79 -4.76 1.74 -12.62
N THR A 80 -4.00 1.30 -11.62
CA THR A 80 -2.56 1.59 -11.58
C THR A 80 -1.81 0.97 -12.75
N PHE A 81 -2.18 -0.22 -13.22
CA PHE A 81 -1.58 -0.82 -14.41
C PHE A 81 -1.82 0.04 -15.67
N ILE A 82 -3.06 0.48 -15.89
CA ILE A 82 -3.40 1.38 -17.01
C ILE A 82 -2.61 2.68 -16.90
N GLY A 83 -2.55 3.27 -15.72
CA GLY A 83 -1.77 4.48 -15.46
C GLY A 83 -0.28 4.29 -15.74
N MET A 84 0.30 3.15 -15.35
CA MET A 84 1.70 2.83 -15.67
C MET A 84 1.94 2.74 -17.17
N ILE A 85 1.09 2.06 -17.95
CA ILE A 85 1.24 1.97 -19.41
C ILE A 85 1.30 3.38 -20.02
N ILE A 86 0.41 4.27 -19.60
CA ILE A 86 0.35 5.65 -20.10
C ILE A 86 1.57 6.46 -19.61
N ALA A 87 2.00 6.27 -18.37
CA ALA A 87 3.17 6.96 -17.83
C ALA A 87 4.46 6.55 -18.57
N TYR A 88 4.58 5.28 -18.99
CA TYR A 88 5.69 4.80 -19.81
C TYR A 88 5.77 5.45 -21.20
N THR A 89 4.69 6.06 -21.70
CA THR A 89 4.73 6.88 -22.92
C THR A 89 5.18 8.33 -22.65
N GLY A 90 5.56 8.65 -21.41
CA GLY A 90 5.92 10.01 -20.99
C GLY A 90 4.73 10.92 -20.75
N ASN A 91 3.50 10.39 -20.70
CA ASN A 91 2.30 11.20 -20.48
C ASN A 91 1.98 11.32 -18.99
N PHE A 92 1.93 12.55 -18.49
CA PHE A 92 1.64 12.87 -17.08
C PHE A 92 0.25 12.38 -16.63
N LEU A 93 -0.72 12.27 -17.55
CA LEU A 93 -2.02 11.66 -17.27
C LEU A 93 -1.88 10.24 -16.68
N GLY A 94 -0.83 9.50 -17.05
CA GLY A 94 -0.54 8.20 -16.46
C GLY A 94 -0.27 8.27 -14.96
N VAL A 95 0.44 9.32 -14.51
CA VAL A 95 0.71 9.58 -13.08
C VAL A 95 -0.58 9.90 -12.34
N GLU A 96 -1.44 10.73 -12.93
CA GLU A 96 -2.76 11.06 -12.35
C GLU A 96 -3.63 9.81 -12.19
N ILE A 97 -3.66 8.93 -13.21
CA ILE A 97 -4.38 7.66 -13.17
C ILE A 97 -3.80 6.72 -12.11
N ILE A 98 -2.47 6.67 -11.94
CA ILE A 98 -1.84 5.92 -10.86
C ILE A 98 -2.36 6.42 -9.50
N VAL A 99 -2.35 7.74 -9.26
CA VAL A 99 -2.86 8.34 -8.02
C VAL A 99 -4.34 8.00 -7.79
N LEU A 100 -5.17 8.03 -8.84
CA LEU A 100 -6.56 7.59 -8.77
C LEU A 100 -6.68 6.12 -8.33
N GLY A 101 -5.81 5.25 -8.84
CA GLY A 101 -5.74 3.85 -8.41
C GLY A 101 -5.43 3.71 -6.91
N TYR A 102 -4.50 4.52 -6.39
CA TYR A 102 -4.13 4.54 -4.97
C TYR A 102 -5.27 4.95 -4.03
N ILE A 103 -6.32 5.63 -4.52
CA ILE A 103 -7.52 5.96 -3.71
C ILE A 103 -8.23 4.69 -3.23
N PHE A 104 -8.18 3.61 -4.01
CA PHE A 104 -8.84 2.36 -3.67
C PHE A 104 -8.05 1.51 -2.65
N GLU A 105 -6.76 1.79 -2.43
CA GLU A 105 -5.94 1.06 -1.46
C GLU A 105 -6.45 1.16 -0.01
N PRO A 106 -6.69 2.35 0.58
CA PRO A 106 -7.23 2.44 1.93
C PRO A 106 -8.61 1.79 2.03
N ILE A 107 -9.43 1.84 0.98
CA ILE A 107 -10.74 1.18 0.94
C ILE A 107 -10.56 -0.34 1.02
N ALA A 108 -9.67 -0.93 0.20
CA ALA A 108 -9.32 -2.34 0.30
C ALA A 108 -8.76 -2.69 1.69
N GLY A 109 -7.97 -1.78 2.26
CA GLY A 109 -7.39 -1.85 3.61
C GLY A 109 -8.40 -1.92 4.75
N ILE A 110 -9.67 -1.52 4.53
CA ILE A 110 -10.74 -1.67 5.54
C ILE A 110 -10.88 -3.12 6.00
N SER A 111 -10.77 -4.10 5.09
CA SER A 111 -10.88 -5.52 5.43
C SER A 111 -9.76 -5.95 6.39
N ILE A 112 -8.54 -5.47 6.12
CA ILE A 112 -7.35 -5.73 6.94
C ILE A 112 -7.51 -5.04 8.30
N TYR A 113 -7.94 -3.77 8.31
CA TYR A 113 -8.19 -3.00 9.51
C TYR A 113 -9.21 -3.67 10.43
N LEU A 114 -10.40 -4.02 9.92
CA LEU A 114 -11.46 -4.66 10.71
C LEU A 114 -11.03 -6.02 11.28
N THR A 115 -10.21 -6.75 10.53
CA THR A 115 -9.66 -8.04 10.98
C THR A 115 -8.64 -7.83 12.09
N THR A 116 -7.71 -6.90 11.87
CA THR A 116 -6.58 -6.65 12.77
C THR A 116 -6.94 -5.85 14.03
N LEU A 117 -8.06 -5.13 14.02
CA LEU A 117 -8.63 -4.48 15.21
C LEU A 117 -8.86 -5.46 16.36
N GLY A 118 -9.09 -6.74 16.05
CA GLY A 118 -9.17 -7.81 17.04
C GLY A 118 -7.82 -8.18 17.69
N PHE A 119 -6.70 -7.71 17.14
CA PHE A 119 -5.34 -8.01 17.63
C PHE A 119 -4.71 -6.79 18.32
N SER A 120 -4.80 -5.62 17.69
CA SER A 120 -4.29 -4.37 18.28
C SER A 120 -4.96 -3.16 17.68
N LYS A 121 -5.73 -2.43 18.50
CA LYS A 121 -6.36 -1.17 18.08
C LYS A 121 -5.33 -0.15 17.61
N THR A 122 -4.21 -0.03 18.32
CA THR A 122 -3.15 0.94 18.03
C THR A 122 -2.50 0.67 16.68
N TYR A 123 -1.96 -0.53 16.46
CA TYR A 123 -1.24 -0.82 15.22
C TYR A 123 -2.17 -0.92 14.01
N SER A 124 -3.40 -1.40 14.19
CA SER A 124 -4.42 -1.35 13.14
C SER A 124 -4.76 0.08 12.74
N SER A 125 -4.89 0.99 13.72
CA SER A 125 -5.17 2.40 13.44
C SER A 125 -4.01 3.09 12.75
N LEU A 126 -2.76 2.85 13.19
CA LEU A 126 -1.56 3.38 12.54
C LEU A 126 -1.45 2.89 11.09
N PHE A 127 -1.68 1.59 10.85
CA PHE A 127 -1.70 1.04 9.50
C PHE A 127 -2.75 1.72 8.62
N PHE A 128 -4.00 1.78 9.09
CA PHE A 128 -5.12 2.27 8.29
C PHE A 128 -5.04 3.78 8.04
N TRP A 129 -4.89 4.57 9.10
CA TRP A 129 -4.83 6.03 8.97
C TRP A 129 -3.53 6.49 8.32
N GLY A 130 -2.42 5.78 8.54
CA GLY A 130 -1.20 6.01 7.77
C GLY A 130 -1.43 5.84 6.27
N ALA A 131 -2.13 4.77 5.86
CA ALA A 131 -2.49 4.56 4.46
C ALA A 131 -3.40 5.68 3.90
N VAL A 132 -4.40 6.12 4.68
CA VAL A 132 -5.27 7.25 4.28
C VAL A 132 -4.46 8.54 4.10
N VAL A 133 -3.59 8.89 5.05
CA VAL A 133 -2.75 10.09 4.98
C VAL A 133 -1.77 10.00 3.81
N PHE A 134 -1.18 8.82 3.57
CA PHE A 134 -0.33 8.57 2.41
C PHE A 134 -1.08 8.88 1.11
N THR A 135 -2.26 8.28 0.92
CA THR A 135 -3.06 8.43 -0.30
C THR A 135 -3.50 9.89 -0.53
N ILE A 136 -3.96 10.58 0.51
CA ILE A 136 -4.34 12.01 0.43
C ILE A 136 -3.11 12.89 0.20
N GLY A 137 -1.94 12.48 0.69
CA GLY A 137 -0.68 13.18 0.49
C GLY A 137 -0.14 13.12 -0.93
N LEU A 138 -0.51 12.10 -1.73
CA LEU A 138 0.02 11.93 -3.09
C LEU A 138 -0.30 13.15 -4.00
N PRO A 139 -1.55 13.63 -4.11
CA PRO A 139 -1.85 14.86 -4.87
C PRO A 139 -1.11 16.10 -4.38
N LEU A 140 -0.73 16.14 -3.09
CA LEU A 140 -0.10 17.33 -2.50
C LEU A 140 1.33 17.60 -2.99
N TYR A 141 1.93 16.67 -3.73
CA TYR A 141 3.16 16.95 -4.48
C TYR A 141 2.99 18.07 -5.51
N LEU A 142 1.78 18.30 -6.02
CA LEU A 142 1.47 19.41 -6.93
C LEU A 142 1.55 20.78 -6.25
N SER A 143 1.50 20.83 -4.92
CA SER A 143 1.54 22.05 -4.11
C SER A 143 2.73 22.05 -3.14
N SER A 144 3.80 21.33 -3.47
CA SER A 144 5.04 21.24 -2.67
C SER A 144 4.87 20.70 -1.24
N LEU A 145 3.78 19.99 -0.97
CA LEU A 145 3.45 19.37 0.32
C LEU A 145 3.60 17.84 0.28
N GLY A 146 4.45 17.31 -0.62
CA GLY A 146 4.67 15.88 -0.79
C GLY A 146 5.20 15.15 0.45
N ILE A 147 5.77 15.87 1.41
CA ILE A 147 6.18 15.35 2.72
C ILE A 147 5.02 14.67 3.49
N VAL A 148 3.76 15.07 3.24
CA VAL A 148 2.58 14.45 3.86
C VAL A 148 2.45 12.98 3.46
N ALA A 149 2.71 12.64 2.19
CA ALA A 149 2.66 11.27 1.71
C ALA A 149 3.73 10.40 2.38
N ILE A 150 4.94 10.96 2.53
CA ILE A 150 6.09 10.31 3.19
C ILE A 150 5.75 9.99 4.64
N ILE A 151 5.21 10.97 5.39
CA ILE A 151 4.81 10.76 6.79
C ILE A 151 3.74 9.68 6.89
N GLY A 152 2.72 9.73 6.00
CA GLY A 152 1.67 8.72 5.95
C GLY A 152 2.23 7.31 5.73
N ASP A 153 3.17 7.15 4.81
CA ASP A 153 3.80 5.86 4.49
C ASP A 153 4.64 5.33 5.66
N ILE A 154 5.40 6.19 6.34
CA ILE A 154 6.15 5.83 7.56
C ILE A 154 5.19 5.36 8.67
N VAL A 155 4.12 6.11 8.94
CA VAL A 155 3.12 5.75 9.96
C VAL A 155 2.46 4.41 9.63
N LYS A 156 2.10 4.20 8.35
CA LYS A 156 1.57 2.94 7.85
C LYS A 156 2.54 1.79 8.11
N MET A 157 3.83 1.97 7.79
CA MET A 157 4.88 0.97 8.02
C MET A 157 5.03 0.59 9.49
N ILE A 158 5.02 1.57 10.41
CA ILE A 158 5.04 1.31 11.85
C ILE A 158 3.85 0.43 12.26
N GLY A 159 2.67 0.73 11.72
CA GLY A 159 1.47 -0.11 11.88
C GLY A 159 1.68 -1.55 11.40
N ILE A 160 2.21 -1.73 10.19
CA ILE A 160 2.49 -3.07 9.62
C ILE A 160 3.46 -3.85 10.50
N VAL A 161 4.59 -3.24 10.89
CA VAL A 161 5.60 -3.89 11.74
C VAL A 161 5.02 -4.33 13.08
N GLY A 162 4.25 -3.46 13.75
CA GLY A 162 3.59 -3.81 15.01
C GLY A 162 2.58 -4.95 14.86
N LEU A 163 1.78 -4.94 13.79
CA LEU A 163 0.84 -6.02 13.47
C LEU A 163 1.56 -7.35 13.21
N MET A 164 2.69 -7.33 12.50
CA MET A 164 3.50 -8.53 12.25
C MET A 164 4.07 -9.13 13.53
N MET A 165 4.58 -8.29 14.44
CA MET A 165 5.12 -8.73 15.73
C MET A 165 4.06 -9.43 16.58
N ILE A 166 2.85 -8.89 16.62
CA ILE A 166 1.72 -9.48 17.34
C ILE A 166 1.26 -10.76 16.66
N ALA A 167 1.03 -10.72 15.34
CA ALA A 167 0.55 -11.87 14.58
C ALA A 167 1.49 -13.08 14.71
N ARG A 168 2.81 -12.86 14.71
CA ARG A 168 3.81 -13.91 14.92
C ARG A 168 3.66 -14.58 16.29
N LYS A 169 3.38 -13.81 17.36
CA LYS A 169 3.15 -14.35 18.71
C LYS A 169 1.82 -15.08 18.82
N THR A 170 0.77 -14.63 18.13
CA THR A 170 -0.59 -15.15 18.30
C THR A 170 -0.90 -16.37 17.40
N TYR A 171 -0.40 -16.39 16.16
CA TYR A 171 -0.83 -17.36 15.14
C TYR A 171 0.20 -18.42 14.78
N LEU A 172 1.49 -18.15 15.00
CA LEU A 172 2.56 -19.12 14.73
C LEU A 172 3.01 -19.89 15.98
N ALA A 173 2.48 -19.55 17.16
CA ALA A 173 2.84 -20.18 18.43
C ALA A 173 1.89 -21.33 18.85
N LYS A 174 0.79 -21.55 18.13
CA LYS A 174 -0.07 -22.72 18.35
C LYS A 174 0.20 -23.75 17.24
N PRO A 175 0.69 -24.96 17.57
CA PRO A 175 0.76 -26.03 16.60
C PRO A 175 -0.67 -26.38 16.15
N SER A 176 -0.84 -26.52 14.83
CA SER A 176 -2.05 -27.05 14.19
C SER A 176 -2.29 -28.49 14.58
#